data_AF-A0A1B6IA76-F1
#
_entry.id   AF-A0A1B6IA76-F1
#
_cell.length_a   1.000
_cell.length_b   1.000
_cell.length_c   1.000
_cell.angle_alpha   90.00
_cell.angle_beta   90.00
_cell.angle_gamma   90.00
#
_symmetry.space_group_name_H-M   'P 1'
#
loop_
_entity.id
_entity.type
_entity.pdbx_description
1 polymer ?
#
loop_
_entity_poly.entity_id
_entity_poly.type
_entity_poly.pdbx_seq_one_letter_code
_entity_poly.pdbx_strand_id
1 'polypeptide(L)'
;DFDDVLELNASDDRGIDVVRTKIRGFCMKKGERKLVILDECDSLTTAAQQALRRLMETTTARFILVCNRVSELIEPIQSRCAVLRFNRVAPEEFRERVASICASEGIRITDSGMSALEALSGGDMRACLNCMQALIGLGRPVDDDFLYRLNGVPSRSSLERVLRALRSKDVRACLAEFEPVWAQKYDATDLMNGFFSIAKSSDSYEALRIIGKYHLRA
;
A
#
# COMPACT_ATOMS: atom_id res chain seq x y z
N ASP A 1 -25.49 0.11 21.37
CA ASP A 1 -25.67 1.43 20.78
C ASP A 1 -24.36 2.18 20.68
N PHE A 2 -24.06 2.69 19.49
CA PHE A 2 -22.81 3.41 19.16
C PHE A 2 -22.90 4.91 19.47
N ASP A 3 -23.90 5.36 20.24
CA ASP A 3 -24.13 6.79 20.55
C ASP A 3 -23.01 7.45 21.38
N ASP A 4 -22.14 6.64 21.95
CA ASP A 4 -20.94 7.04 22.67
C ASP A 4 -19.66 6.94 21.82
N VAL A 5 -19.76 6.65 20.51
CA VAL A 5 -18.63 6.63 19.57
C VAL A 5 -18.83 7.67 18.47
N LEU A 6 -17.80 8.48 18.20
CA LEU A 6 -17.74 9.39 17.06
C LEU A 6 -16.56 8.98 16.18
N GLU A 7 -16.84 8.58 14.94
CA GLU A 7 -15.84 8.30 13.92
C GLU A 7 -15.82 9.42 12.88
N LEU A 8 -14.63 9.90 12.54
CA LEU A 8 -14.42 10.91 11.49
C LEU A 8 -13.16 10.57 10.70
N ASN A 9 -13.23 10.73 9.38
CA ASN A 9 -12.03 10.80 8.55
C ASN A 9 -11.54 12.26 8.49
N ALA A 10 -10.30 12.50 8.90
CA ALA A 10 -9.74 13.82 8.99
C ALA A 10 -9.36 14.42 7.62
N SER A 11 -9.27 13.64 6.55
CA SER A 11 -8.95 14.15 5.21
C SER A 11 -10.13 14.83 4.51
N ASP A 12 -11.35 14.40 4.81
CA ASP A 12 -12.59 15.02 4.33
C ASP A 12 -12.82 16.40 4.99
N ASP A 13 -12.44 16.51 6.27
CA ASP A 13 -12.87 17.57 7.17
C ASP A 13 -11.64 18.13 7.93
N ARG A 14 -10.63 18.60 7.19
CA ARG A 14 -9.29 19.02 7.68
C ARG A 14 -9.28 20.31 8.52
N GLY A 15 -10.39 21.02 8.55
CA GLY A 15 -10.51 22.35 9.13
C GLY A 15 -10.51 22.34 10.67
N ILE A 16 -9.95 23.40 11.25
CA ILE A 16 -10.01 23.63 12.70
C ILE A 16 -11.44 23.63 13.25
N ASP A 17 -12.40 24.01 12.42
CA ASP A 17 -13.82 24.12 12.79
C ASP A 17 -14.42 22.76 13.12
N VAL A 18 -14.02 21.68 12.46
CA VAL A 18 -14.50 20.32 12.73
C VAL A 18 -14.15 19.91 14.15
N VAL A 19 -12.92 20.21 14.57
CA VAL A 19 -12.46 19.95 15.94
C VAL A 19 -13.21 20.81 16.96
N ARG A 20 -13.35 22.11 16.67
CA ARG A 20 -13.95 23.08 17.59
C ARG A 20 -15.46 22.93 17.74
N THR A 21 -16.14 22.41 16.74
CA THR A 21 -17.61 22.29 16.71
C THR A 21 -18.05 20.84 16.89
N LYS A 22 -17.77 19.97 15.92
CA LYS A 22 -18.28 18.59 15.86
C LYS A 22 -17.71 17.73 16.97
N ILE A 23 -16.37 17.66 17.07
CA ILE A 23 -15.70 16.82 18.09
C ILE A 23 -15.98 17.37 19.48
N ARG A 24 -15.80 18.69 19.68
CA ARG A 24 -16.10 19.33 20.96
C ARG A 24 -17.54 19.13 21.40
N GLY A 25 -18.50 19.34 20.50
CA GLY A 25 -19.92 19.16 20.78
C GLY A 25 -20.24 17.73 21.21
N PHE A 26 -19.62 16.75 20.56
CA PHE A 26 -19.76 15.34 20.96
C PHE A 26 -19.18 15.06 22.35
N CYS A 27 -17.97 15.53 22.65
CA CYS A 27 -17.34 15.32 23.95
C CYS A 27 -18.09 15.99 25.12
N MET A 28 -18.91 17.02 24.85
CA MET A 28 -19.67 17.77 25.85
C MET A 28 -21.08 17.21 26.11
N LYS A 29 -21.54 16.25 25.29
CA LYS A 29 -22.84 15.58 25.51
C LYS A 29 -22.77 14.68 26.76
N LYS A 30 -23.91 14.55 27.46
CA LYS A 30 -24.04 13.58 28.57
C LYS A 30 -23.73 12.16 28.07
N GLY A 31 -22.93 11.44 28.84
CA GLY A 31 -22.48 10.07 28.57
C GLY A 31 -21.19 9.78 29.34
N GLU A 32 -21.05 8.56 29.87
CA GLU A 32 -19.94 8.25 30.79
C GLU A 32 -18.66 7.82 30.08
N ARG A 33 -18.72 7.38 28.82
CA ARG A 33 -17.58 6.77 28.09
C ARG A 33 -17.55 7.12 26.61
N LYS A 34 -17.36 8.41 26.30
CA LYS A 34 -17.22 8.88 24.92
C LYS A 34 -15.90 8.41 24.30
N LEU A 35 -15.96 7.91 23.07
CA LEU A 35 -14.82 7.51 22.24
C LEU A 35 -14.85 8.32 20.94
N VAL A 36 -13.73 8.95 20.59
CA VAL A 36 -13.53 9.62 19.31
C VAL A 36 -12.47 8.87 18.51
N ILE A 37 -12.81 8.45 17.31
CA ILE A 37 -11.89 7.81 16.35
C ILE A 37 -11.66 8.79 15.20
N LEU A 38 -10.40 9.19 15.00
CA LEU A 38 -9.99 10.05 13.91
C LEU A 38 -9.07 9.27 12.98
N ASP A 39 -9.58 8.96 11.79
CA ASP A 39 -8.77 8.35 10.73
C ASP A 39 -8.02 9.42 9.92
N GLU A 40 -6.89 9.05 9.34
CA GLU A 40 -6.00 9.93 8.56
C GLU A 40 -5.65 11.24 9.30
N CYS A 41 -5.44 11.16 10.61
CA CYS A 41 -5.20 12.32 11.48
C CYS A 41 -3.94 13.12 11.10
N ASP A 42 -3.01 12.52 10.35
CA ASP A 42 -1.85 13.18 9.72
C ASP A 42 -2.24 14.18 8.62
N SER A 43 -3.49 14.17 8.16
CA SER A 43 -4.04 15.16 7.22
C SER A 43 -4.53 16.44 7.90
N LEU A 44 -4.61 16.49 9.24
CA LEU A 44 -5.05 17.67 9.97
C LEU A 44 -4.01 18.79 9.90
N THR A 45 -4.50 20.02 9.69
CA THR A 45 -3.66 21.22 9.82
C THR A 45 -3.09 21.36 11.24
N THR A 46 -1.91 21.97 11.38
CA THR A 46 -1.29 22.22 12.70
C THR A 46 -2.25 22.95 13.66
N ALA A 47 -3.05 23.89 13.14
CA ALA A 47 -4.03 24.62 13.95
C ALA A 47 -5.16 23.72 14.46
N ALA A 48 -5.65 22.80 13.62
CA ALA A 48 -6.63 21.79 14.03
C ALA A 48 -6.04 20.83 15.07
N GLN A 49 -4.81 20.36 14.88
CA GLN A 49 -4.11 19.52 15.85
C GLN A 49 -3.92 20.22 17.21
N GLN A 50 -3.57 21.51 17.22
CA GLN A 50 -3.47 22.30 18.45
C GLN A 50 -4.83 22.44 19.17
N ALA A 51 -5.91 22.61 18.41
CA ALA A 51 -7.26 22.60 18.97
C ALA A 51 -7.64 21.22 19.54
N LEU A 52 -7.27 20.15 18.85
CA LEU A 52 -7.54 18.77 19.25
C LEU A 52 -6.81 18.45 20.56
N ARG A 53 -5.53 18.81 20.66
CA ARG A 53 -4.75 18.65 21.90
C ARG A 53 -5.42 19.32 23.10
N ARG A 54 -5.94 20.55 22.94
CA ARG A 54 -6.66 21.23 24.04
C ARG A 54 -7.93 20.47 24.42
N LEU A 55 -8.63 19.90 23.44
CA LEU A 55 -9.83 19.13 23.69
C LEU A 55 -9.53 17.81 24.42
N MET A 56 -8.46 17.12 24.04
CA MET A 56 -8.02 15.88 24.69
C MET A 56 -7.67 16.09 26.17
N GLU A 57 -7.16 17.28 26.54
CA GLU A 57 -6.83 17.60 27.94
C GLU A 57 -8.03 18.01 28.80
N THR A 58 -9.09 18.52 28.19
CA THR A 58 -10.24 19.11 28.90
C THR A 58 -11.44 18.19 28.98
N THR A 59 -11.42 17.06 28.28
CA THR A 59 -12.55 16.13 28.19
C THR A 59 -12.21 14.78 28.81
N THR A 60 -13.23 14.05 29.26
CA THR A 60 -13.10 12.66 29.73
C THR A 60 -13.18 11.64 28.60
N ALA A 61 -13.41 12.11 27.37
CA ALA A 61 -13.47 11.28 26.17
C ALA A 61 -12.11 10.62 25.88
N ARG A 62 -12.15 9.39 25.38
CA ARG A 62 -10.96 8.70 24.87
C ARG A 62 -10.82 8.94 23.36
N PHE A 63 -9.59 8.99 22.89
CA PHE A 63 -9.27 9.26 21.49
C PHE A 63 -8.46 8.10 20.92
N ILE A 64 -8.83 7.65 19.73
CA ILE A 64 -8.05 6.77 18.86
C ILE A 64 -7.69 7.59 17.64
N LEU A 65 -6.39 7.79 17.41
CA LEU A 65 -5.89 8.53 16.26
C LEU A 65 -5.19 7.54 15.34
N VAL A 66 -5.67 7.42 14.10
CA VAL A 66 -5.08 6.59 13.07
C VAL A 66 -4.38 7.50 12.07
N CYS A 67 -3.15 7.16 11.70
CA CYS A 67 -2.34 7.93 10.77
C CYS A 67 -1.29 7.04 10.11
N ASN A 68 -0.81 7.43 8.92
CA ASN A 68 0.28 6.72 8.25
C ASN A 68 1.65 7.26 8.68
N ARG A 69 1.74 8.56 8.99
CA ARG A 69 2.98 9.22 9.39
C ARG A 69 2.84 9.91 10.75
N VAL A 70 3.33 9.26 11.79
CA VAL A 70 3.36 9.83 13.16
C VAL A 70 4.14 11.15 13.21
N SER A 71 5.15 11.32 12.37
CA SER A 71 5.96 12.56 12.28
C SER A 71 5.16 13.80 11.86
N GLU A 72 4.02 13.63 11.19
CA GLU A 72 3.13 14.73 10.79
C GLU A 72 2.22 15.20 11.95
N LEU A 73 2.21 14.45 13.06
CA LEU A 73 1.50 14.85 14.27
C LEU A 73 2.38 15.72 15.16
N ILE A 74 1.82 16.76 15.75
CA ILE A 74 2.53 17.60 16.73
C ILE A 74 2.94 16.77 17.96
N GLU A 75 4.13 17.01 18.49
CA GLU A 75 4.67 16.34 19.68
C GLU A 75 3.71 16.36 20.92
N PRO A 76 2.93 17.43 21.17
CA PRO A 76 1.93 17.42 22.23
C PRO A 76 0.82 16.37 22.08
N ILE A 77 0.45 15.98 20.87
CA ILE A 77 -0.52 14.88 20.66
C ILE A 77 0.18 13.54 20.91
N GLN A 78 1.36 13.36 20.33
CA GLN A 78 2.12 12.11 20.47
C GLN A 78 2.40 11.77 21.94
N SER A 79 2.85 12.75 22.74
CA SER A 79 3.13 12.58 24.17
C SER A 79 1.92 12.19 25.02
N ARG A 80 0.69 12.41 24.54
CA ARG A 80 -0.57 12.08 25.26
C ARG A 80 -1.18 10.76 24.82
N CYS A 81 -0.65 10.14 23.77
CA CYS A 81 -1.17 8.91 23.20
C CYS A 81 -0.21 7.74 23.45
N ALA A 82 -0.76 6.56 23.71
CA ALA A 82 0.00 5.33 23.56
C ALA A 82 0.19 5.07 22.06
N VAL A 83 1.45 5.04 21.59
CA VAL A 83 1.76 4.84 20.17
C VAL A 83 1.82 3.34 19.86
N LEU A 84 0.84 2.85 19.11
CA LEU A 84 0.83 1.49 18.57
C LEU A 84 1.26 1.55 17.10
N ARG A 85 2.38 0.91 16.78
CA ARG A 85 2.91 0.86 15.41
C ARG A 85 2.44 -0.44 14.75
N PHE A 86 1.67 -0.30 13.68
CA PHE A 86 1.32 -1.42 12.81
C PHE A 86 2.37 -1.53 11.70
N ASN A 87 3.14 -2.63 11.74
CA ASN A 87 4.06 -2.96 10.68
C ASN A 87 3.32 -3.71 9.55
N ARG A 88 3.99 -3.90 8.41
CA ARG A 88 3.51 -4.80 7.37
C ARG A 88 3.30 -6.20 7.97
N VAL A 89 2.32 -6.92 7.43
CA VAL A 89 2.02 -8.31 7.83
C VAL A 89 3.25 -9.17 7.55
N ALA A 90 3.60 -10.06 8.48
CA ALA A 90 4.71 -10.98 8.30
C ALA A 90 4.45 -11.88 7.07
N PRO A 91 5.46 -12.25 6.27
CA PRO A 91 5.29 -13.09 5.08
C PRO A 91 4.53 -14.39 5.34
N GLU A 92 4.76 -15.02 6.48
CA GLU A 92 4.11 -16.26 6.90
C GLU A 92 2.62 -16.04 7.18
N GLU A 93 2.29 -15.05 8.01
CA GLU A 93 0.90 -14.68 8.32
C GLU A 93 0.12 -14.21 7.09
N PHE A 94 0.79 -13.49 6.18
CA PHE A 94 0.24 -13.06 4.90
C PHE A 94 -0.17 -14.28 4.06
N ARG A 95 0.74 -15.24 3.87
CA ARG A 95 0.48 -16.45 3.09
C ARG A 95 -0.62 -17.31 3.71
N GLU A 96 -0.60 -17.49 5.04
CA GLU A 96 -1.66 -18.22 5.75
C GLU A 96 -3.03 -17.57 5.53
N ARG A 97 -3.10 -16.24 5.66
CA ARG A 97 -4.36 -15.51 5.47
C ARG A 97 -4.84 -15.60 4.02
N VAL A 98 -3.95 -15.43 3.04
CA VAL A 98 -4.29 -15.54 1.62
C VAL A 98 -4.75 -16.97 1.29
N ALA A 99 -4.06 -17.99 1.78
CA ALA A 99 -4.45 -19.39 1.59
C ALA A 99 -5.85 -19.68 2.15
N SER A 100 -6.17 -19.16 3.33
CA SER A 100 -7.52 -19.26 3.93
C SER A 100 -8.59 -18.60 3.06
N ILE A 101 -8.30 -17.44 2.46
CA ILE A 101 -9.23 -16.74 1.56
C ILE A 101 -9.40 -17.55 0.28
N CYS A 102 -8.31 -18.03 -0.33
CA CYS A 102 -8.37 -18.86 -1.53
C CYS A 102 -9.22 -20.12 -1.33
N ALA A 103 -9.08 -20.78 -0.18
CA ALA A 103 -9.90 -21.95 0.16
C ALA A 103 -11.39 -21.62 0.30
N SER A 104 -11.71 -20.45 0.88
CA SER A 104 -13.10 -20.01 1.09
C SER A 104 -13.78 -19.58 -0.21
N GLU A 105 -13.04 -18.91 -1.09
CA GLU A 105 -13.53 -18.37 -2.37
C GLU A 105 -13.34 -19.33 -3.56
N GLY A 106 -12.78 -20.52 -3.33
CA GLY A 106 -12.52 -21.51 -4.37
C GLY A 106 -11.45 -21.08 -5.39
N ILE A 107 -10.55 -20.18 -5.02
CA ILE A 107 -9.45 -19.70 -5.88
C ILE A 107 -8.33 -20.73 -5.87
N ARG A 108 -7.93 -21.19 -7.06
CA ARG A 108 -6.81 -22.12 -7.24
C ARG A 108 -5.55 -21.32 -7.54
N ILE A 109 -4.75 -20.99 -6.54
CA ILE A 109 -3.49 -20.26 -6.71
C ILE A 109 -2.30 -21.24 -6.66
N THR A 110 -1.30 -21.06 -7.53
CA THR A 110 -0.04 -21.82 -7.47
C THR A 110 0.95 -21.17 -6.49
N ASP A 111 2.03 -21.87 -6.12
CA ASP A 111 3.08 -21.29 -5.27
C ASP A 111 3.76 -20.07 -5.94
N SER A 112 3.92 -20.10 -7.27
CA SER A 112 4.43 -18.94 -8.02
C SER A 112 3.44 -17.78 -7.99
N GLY A 113 2.13 -18.07 -8.11
CA GLY A 113 1.07 -17.08 -7.95
C GLY A 113 1.05 -16.46 -6.55
N MET A 114 1.20 -17.26 -5.49
CA MET A 114 1.27 -16.76 -4.11
C MET A 114 2.44 -15.80 -3.93
N SER A 115 3.62 -16.18 -4.43
CA SER A 115 4.83 -15.35 -4.36
C SER A 115 4.68 -14.05 -5.15
N ALA A 116 4.04 -14.11 -6.33
CA ALA A 116 3.77 -12.93 -7.14
C ALA A 116 2.75 -12.00 -6.48
N LEU A 117 1.70 -12.56 -5.85
CA LEU A 117 0.68 -11.78 -5.16
C LEU A 117 1.26 -11.04 -3.95
N GLU A 118 2.12 -11.70 -3.17
CA GLU A 118 2.87 -11.06 -2.09
C GLU A 118 3.77 -9.93 -2.61
N ALA A 119 4.51 -10.17 -3.70
CA ALA A 119 5.37 -9.16 -4.30
C ALA A 119 4.58 -7.96 -4.84
N LEU A 120 3.44 -8.18 -5.51
CA LEU A 120 2.57 -7.15 -6.07
C LEU A 120 1.87 -6.32 -4.99
N SER A 121 1.46 -6.97 -3.89
CA SER A 121 0.83 -6.30 -2.75
C SER A 121 1.82 -5.60 -1.83
N GLY A 122 3.10 -5.98 -1.86
CA GLY A 122 4.12 -5.46 -0.95
C GLY A 122 3.79 -5.73 0.52
N GLY A 123 3.02 -6.77 0.84
CA GLY A 123 2.53 -7.03 2.20
C GLY A 123 1.36 -6.15 2.66
N ASP A 124 0.75 -5.37 1.76
CA ASP A 124 -0.53 -4.70 2.01
C ASP A 124 -1.69 -5.67 1.72
N MET A 125 -2.39 -6.10 2.78
CA MET A 125 -3.52 -7.03 2.65
C MET A 125 -4.69 -6.45 1.86
N ARG A 126 -4.92 -5.13 1.88
CA ARG A 126 -5.98 -4.49 1.10
C ARG A 126 -5.65 -4.56 -0.39
N ALA A 127 -4.41 -4.24 -0.76
CA ALA A 127 -3.95 -4.35 -2.14
C ALA A 127 -4.04 -5.81 -2.63
N CYS A 128 -3.64 -6.77 -1.79
CA CYS A 128 -3.79 -8.20 -2.07
C CYS A 128 -5.25 -8.59 -2.34
N LEU A 129 -6.18 -8.24 -1.44
CA LEU A 129 -7.59 -8.56 -1.57
C LEU A 129 -8.22 -7.97 -2.84
N ASN A 130 -7.88 -6.73 -3.18
CA ASN A 130 -8.35 -6.08 -4.41
C ASN A 130 -7.92 -6.85 -5.66
N CYS A 131 -6.68 -7.36 -5.69
CA CYS A 131 -6.21 -8.22 -6.77
C CYS A 131 -6.98 -9.56 -6.80
N MET A 132 -7.17 -10.18 -5.62
CA MET A 132 -7.86 -11.47 -5.50
C MET A 132 -9.33 -11.42 -5.92
N GLN A 133 -10.01 -10.29 -5.77
CA GLN A 133 -11.40 -10.13 -6.20
C GLN A 133 -11.59 -10.43 -7.69
N ALA A 134 -10.61 -10.09 -8.54
CA ALA A 134 -10.66 -10.40 -9.97
C ALA A 134 -10.40 -11.88 -10.30
N LEU A 135 -9.99 -12.69 -9.32
CA LEU A 135 -9.72 -14.12 -9.48
C LEU A 135 -10.94 -15.00 -9.16
N ILE A 136 -11.95 -14.43 -8.50
CA ILE A 136 -13.14 -15.16 -8.06
C ILE A 136 -13.89 -15.70 -9.29
N GLY A 137 -14.22 -16.99 -9.27
CA GLY A 137 -14.97 -17.64 -10.35
C GLY A 137 -14.16 -17.97 -11.61
N LEU A 138 -12.84 -17.73 -11.64
CA LEU A 138 -12.00 -18.00 -12.82
C LEU A 138 -11.92 -19.50 -13.18
N GLY A 139 -12.04 -20.38 -12.19
CA GLY A 139 -12.09 -21.84 -12.38
C GLY A 139 -10.79 -22.52 -12.86
N ARG A 140 -9.71 -21.78 -13.05
CA ARG A 140 -8.38 -22.29 -13.47
C ARG A 140 -7.28 -21.92 -12.47
N PRO A 141 -6.14 -22.62 -12.49
CA PRO A 141 -4.97 -22.25 -11.71
C PRO A 141 -4.46 -20.84 -12.05
N VAL A 142 -4.14 -20.06 -11.03
CA VAL A 142 -3.58 -18.71 -11.11
C VAL A 142 -2.09 -18.78 -10.78
N ASP A 143 -1.26 -18.49 -11.77
CA ASP A 143 0.20 -18.40 -11.66
C ASP A 143 0.67 -16.93 -11.64
N ASP A 144 1.98 -16.76 -11.50
CA ASP A 144 2.65 -15.47 -11.50
C ASP A 144 2.43 -14.70 -12.82
N ASP A 145 2.53 -15.36 -13.97
CA ASP A 145 2.36 -14.72 -15.28
C ASP A 145 0.94 -14.18 -15.47
N PHE A 146 -0.09 -14.88 -14.97
CA PHE A 146 -1.45 -14.36 -14.96
C PHE A 146 -1.58 -13.13 -14.06
N LEU A 147 -1.05 -13.18 -12.83
CA LEU A 147 -1.16 -12.05 -11.89
C LEU A 147 -0.44 -10.81 -12.36
N TYR A 148 0.77 -10.95 -12.91
CA TYR A 148 1.53 -9.83 -13.45
C TYR A 148 0.79 -9.17 -14.61
N ARG A 149 0.25 -9.95 -15.56
CA ARG A 149 -0.57 -9.41 -16.65
C ARG A 149 -1.84 -8.75 -16.17
N LEU A 150 -2.54 -9.36 -15.20
CA LEU A 150 -3.76 -8.81 -14.61
C LEU A 150 -3.52 -7.43 -13.97
N ASN A 151 -2.35 -7.24 -13.35
CA ASN A 151 -1.98 -5.99 -12.71
C ASN A 151 -1.26 -5.01 -13.66
N GLY A 152 -1.13 -5.34 -14.96
CA GLY A 152 -0.43 -4.48 -15.92
C GLY A 152 1.07 -4.33 -15.62
N VAL A 153 1.67 -5.30 -14.93
CA VAL A 153 3.09 -5.31 -14.59
C VAL A 153 3.82 -6.35 -15.45
N PRO A 154 4.96 -6.03 -16.07
CA PRO A 154 5.73 -7.01 -16.83
C PRO A 154 6.27 -8.13 -15.93
N SER A 155 6.16 -9.39 -16.37
CA SER A 155 6.72 -10.53 -15.64
C SER A 155 8.24 -10.47 -15.57
N ARG A 156 8.80 -10.85 -14.41
CA ARG A 156 10.25 -10.82 -14.15
C ARG A 156 11.04 -11.61 -15.19
N SER A 157 10.56 -12.80 -15.56
CA SER A 157 11.20 -13.66 -16.56
C SER A 157 11.31 -12.98 -17.93
N SER A 158 10.31 -12.19 -18.32
CA SER A 158 10.32 -11.46 -19.59
C SER A 158 11.35 -10.34 -19.61
N LEU A 159 11.44 -9.56 -18.54
CA LEU A 159 12.45 -8.51 -18.41
C LEU A 159 13.87 -9.08 -18.28
N GLU A 160 14.05 -10.21 -17.60
CA GLU A 160 15.33 -10.90 -17.51
C GLU A 160 15.83 -11.40 -18.88
N ARG A 161 14.93 -11.88 -19.75
CA ARG A 161 15.30 -12.23 -21.13
C ARG A 161 15.80 -11.02 -21.91
N VAL A 162 15.10 -9.88 -21.82
CA VAL A 162 15.53 -8.63 -22.45
C VAL A 162 16.90 -8.18 -21.93
N LEU A 163 17.11 -8.17 -20.61
CA LEU A 163 18.40 -7.80 -20.02
C LEU A 163 19.52 -8.77 -20.40
N ARG A 164 19.22 -10.06 -20.55
CA ARG A 164 20.18 -11.07 -21.01
C ARG A 164 20.55 -10.84 -22.48
N ALA A 165 19.58 -10.54 -23.33
CA ALA A 165 19.83 -10.19 -24.74
C ALA A 165 20.69 -8.92 -24.84
N LEU A 166 20.46 -7.91 -24.00
CA LEU A 166 21.31 -6.70 -23.98
C LEU A 166 22.78 -7.01 -23.70
N ARG A 167 23.10 -8.08 -22.95
CA ARG A 167 24.48 -8.51 -22.72
C ARG A 167 25.14 -9.12 -23.95
N SER A 168 24.38 -9.71 -24.88
CA SER A 168 24.94 -10.27 -26.13
C SER A 168 25.37 -9.17 -27.10
N LYS A 169 24.96 -7.92 -26.87
CA LYS A 169 25.20 -6.75 -27.74
C LYS A 169 24.64 -6.91 -29.16
N ASP A 170 23.76 -7.89 -29.38
CA ASP A 170 23.03 -8.05 -30.63
C ASP A 170 21.71 -7.28 -30.57
N VAL A 171 21.67 -6.14 -31.27
CA VAL A 171 20.51 -5.25 -31.29
C VAL A 171 19.27 -5.95 -31.84
N ARG A 172 19.41 -6.83 -32.85
CA ARG A 172 18.25 -7.53 -33.43
C ARG A 172 17.66 -8.51 -32.44
N ALA A 173 18.51 -9.27 -31.75
CA ALA A 173 18.07 -10.18 -30.70
C ALA A 173 17.42 -9.44 -29.53
N CYS A 174 17.94 -8.26 -29.16
CA CYS A 174 17.35 -7.42 -28.11
C CYS A 174 15.95 -6.93 -28.48
N LEU A 175 15.78 -6.42 -29.70
CA LEU A 175 14.49 -5.94 -30.18
C LEU A 175 13.48 -7.08 -30.27
N ALA A 176 13.89 -8.26 -30.73
CA ALA A 176 13.01 -9.43 -30.80
C ALA A 176 12.49 -9.87 -29.42
N GLU A 177 13.29 -9.76 -28.35
CA GLU A 177 12.83 -10.04 -26.97
C GLU A 177 12.01 -8.89 -26.37
N PHE A 178 12.26 -7.64 -26.78
CA PHE A 178 11.58 -6.47 -26.23
C PHE A 178 10.21 -6.20 -26.89
N GLU A 179 10.06 -6.47 -28.19
CA GLU A 179 8.81 -6.25 -28.94
C GLU A 179 7.57 -6.91 -28.29
N PRO A 180 7.61 -8.18 -27.85
CA PRO A 180 6.48 -8.80 -27.16
C PRO A 180 6.12 -8.10 -25.84
N VAL A 181 7.12 -7.59 -25.11
CA VAL A 181 6.91 -6.84 -23.87
C VAL A 181 6.27 -5.48 -24.17
N TRP A 182 6.78 -4.78 -25.20
CA TRP A 182 6.24 -3.50 -25.64
C TRP A 182 4.79 -3.61 -26.17
N ALA A 183 4.48 -4.71 -26.85
CA ALA A 183 3.14 -4.97 -27.40
C ALA A 183 2.05 -5.10 -26.31
N GLN A 184 2.43 -5.44 -25.07
CA GLN A 184 1.50 -5.47 -23.93
C GLN A 184 1.10 -4.06 -23.44
N LYS A 185 1.75 -3.00 -23.95
CA LYS A 185 1.45 -1.60 -23.62
C LYS A 185 1.49 -1.29 -22.11
N TYR A 186 2.42 -1.93 -21.40
CA TYR A 186 2.72 -1.58 -20.03
C TYR A 186 3.11 -0.10 -19.91
N ASP A 187 2.78 0.52 -18.79
CA ASP A 187 3.22 1.89 -18.51
C ASP A 187 4.75 1.95 -18.50
N ALA A 188 5.31 3.05 -19.00
CA ALA A 188 6.76 3.23 -19.06
C ALA A 188 7.38 3.17 -17.66
N THR A 189 6.68 3.68 -16.65
CA THR A 189 7.09 3.66 -15.25
C THR A 189 7.17 2.24 -14.73
N ASP A 190 6.19 1.39 -15.02
CA ASP A 190 6.16 -0.01 -14.59
C ASP A 190 7.26 -0.84 -15.25
N LEU A 191 7.51 -0.61 -16.54
CA LEU A 191 8.65 -1.19 -17.24
C LEU A 191 9.98 -0.79 -16.58
N MET A 192 10.16 0.51 -16.31
CA MET A 192 11.38 1.03 -15.69
C MET A 192 11.56 0.51 -14.26
N ASN A 193 10.50 0.44 -13.47
CA ASN A 193 10.50 -0.14 -12.12
C ASN A 193 10.92 -1.61 -12.15
N GLY A 194 10.36 -2.39 -13.08
CA GLY A 194 10.70 -3.79 -13.28
C GLY A 194 12.18 -3.98 -13.65
N PHE A 195 12.68 -3.23 -14.64
CA PHE A 195 14.09 -3.27 -15.02
C PHE A 195 15.02 -2.85 -13.89
N PHE A 196 14.65 -1.80 -13.13
CA PHE A 196 15.44 -1.31 -12.01
C PHE A 196 15.53 -2.35 -10.88
N SER A 197 14.40 -2.98 -10.54
CA SER A 197 14.34 -4.05 -9.52
C SER A 197 15.27 -5.22 -9.87
N ILE A 198 15.25 -5.68 -11.13
CA ILE A 198 16.11 -6.77 -11.59
C ILE A 198 17.58 -6.34 -11.61
N ALA A 199 17.88 -5.13 -12.10
CA ALA A 199 19.24 -4.61 -12.16
C ALA A 199 19.87 -4.48 -10.76
N LYS A 200 19.08 -4.06 -9.76
CA LYS A 200 19.53 -3.97 -8.36
C LYS A 200 19.92 -5.34 -7.78
N SER A 201 19.29 -6.40 -8.24
CA SER A 201 19.63 -7.79 -7.87
C SER A 201 20.76 -8.41 -8.70
N SER A 202 21.27 -7.68 -9.70
CA SER A 202 22.31 -8.18 -10.61
C SER A 202 23.70 -7.66 -10.23
N ASP A 203 24.75 -8.42 -10.55
CA ASP A 203 26.14 -8.00 -10.31
C ASP A 203 26.66 -6.91 -11.27
N SER A 204 25.79 -6.37 -12.15
CA SER A 204 26.21 -5.41 -13.18
C SER A 204 25.96 -3.97 -12.74
N TYR A 205 27.00 -3.35 -12.16
CA TYR A 205 26.96 -1.93 -11.80
C TYR A 205 26.61 -1.02 -12.99
N GLU A 206 27.14 -1.32 -14.17
CA GLU A 206 26.89 -0.49 -15.36
C GLU A 206 25.42 -0.56 -15.82
N ALA A 207 24.80 -1.74 -15.77
CA ALA A 207 23.37 -1.89 -16.05
C ALA A 207 22.52 -1.11 -15.03
N LEU A 208 22.85 -1.23 -13.74
CA LEU A 208 22.17 -0.47 -12.68
C LEU A 208 22.33 1.05 -12.87
N ARG A 209 23.53 1.52 -13.22
CA ARG A 209 23.83 2.93 -13.46
C ARG A 209 23.02 3.51 -14.62
N ILE A 210 22.96 2.78 -15.74
CA ILE A 210 22.21 3.19 -16.92
C ILE A 210 20.71 3.19 -16.63
N ILE A 211 20.17 2.06 -16.15
CA ILE A 211 18.74 1.93 -15.85
C ILE A 211 18.32 2.95 -14.79
N GLY A 212 19.11 3.14 -13.73
CA GLY A 212 18.86 4.13 -12.69
C GLY A 212 18.82 5.57 -13.23
N LYS A 213 19.69 5.93 -14.18
CA LYS A 213 19.67 7.25 -14.83
C LYS A 213 18.35 7.52 -15.57
N TYR A 214 17.80 6.51 -16.24
CA TYR A 214 16.53 6.66 -16.96
C TYR A 214 15.32 6.51 -16.04
N HIS A 215 15.43 5.72 -14.97
CA HIS A 215 14.37 5.57 -13.97
C HIS A 215 14.09 6.90 -13.26
N LEU A 216 15.11 7.72 -12.98
CA LEU A 216 14.96 9.07 -12.42
C LEU A 216 14.36 10.11 -13.40
N ARG A 217 14.19 9.75 -14.68
CA ARG A 217 13.63 10.62 -15.71
C ARG A 217 12.19 10.26 -16.07
N ALA A 218 11.73 9.08 -15.66
CA ALA A 218 10.36 8.60 -15.79
C ALA A 218 9.55 9.12 -14.59
#